data_AF-A0A4Q3C6G1-F1
#
_entry.id   AF-A0A4Q3C6G1-F1
#
_cell.length_a   1.000
_cell.length_b   1.000
_cell.length_c   1.000
_cell.angle_alpha   90.00
_cell.angle_beta   90.00
_cell.angle_gamma   90.00
#
_symmetry.space_group_name_H-M   'P 1'
#
loop_
_entity.id
_entity.type
_entity.pdbx_description
1 polymer ?
#
loop_
_entity_poly.entity_id
_entity_poly.type
_entity_poly.pdbx_seq_one_letter_code
_entity_poly.pdbx_strand_id
1 'polypeptide(L)'
;MDGQFTDLMTDIGQKARAAAAELACASLERKAAALIAAADAIWRRRQEILDANTLDLDAADQRGITPPMRDRLRLDDARLRGIVDSLRMIAEQKDPVGRILAEWDRPNGLHIQRVATPLGVVGVIYESRPNVTADAGALCLKSGNAVILRGGSESFETSEAIHSCMLDGLKSANLPLTAIQYVPTRDREMVTAMLQATQYIDVIVPRGGKGLVGLVQREARVPVFAHLEGICHIYADRDADLEKARRVVLNAKTRRTGVCGSAEC
;
A
#
# COMPACT_ATOMS: atom_id res chain seq x y z
N MET A 1 9.42 -23.93 15.93
CA MET A 1 9.34 -23.36 14.56
C MET A 1 9.25 -21.83 14.62
N ASP A 2 8.80 -21.26 15.74
CA ASP A 2 8.58 -19.81 15.98
C ASP A 2 9.79 -18.87 15.80
N GLY A 3 11.03 -19.38 15.80
CA GLY A 3 12.23 -18.55 15.66
C GLY A 3 12.49 -18.05 14.23
N GLN A 4 12.21 -18.86 13.21
CA GLN A 4 12.64 -18.57 11.83
C GLN A 4 12.00 -17.31 11.25
N PHE A 5 10.68 -17.14 11.40
CA PHE A 5 9.99 -15.95 10.90
C PHE A 5 10.28 -14.71 11.75
N THR A 6 10.54 -14.88 13.05
CA THR A 6 10.95 -13.80 13.94
C THR A 6 12.32 -13.26 13.56
N ASP A 7 13.27 -14.14 13.27
CA ASP A 7 14.62 -13.77 12.82
C ASP A 7 14.58 -13.10 11.43
N LEU A 8 13.79 -13.65 10.50
CA LEU A 8 13.59 -13.05 9.19
C LEU A 8 12.95 -11.65 9.29
N MET A 9 11.92 -11.49 10.13
CA MET A 9 11.28 -10.20 10.36
C MET A 9 12.25 -9.21 11.02
N THR A 10 13.13 -9.68 11.89
CA THR A 10 14.17 -8.85 12.51
C THR A 10 15.14 -8.31 11.48
N ASP A 11 15.66 -9.15 10.58
CA ASP A 11 16.57 -8.72 9.50
C ASP A 11 15.90 -7.70 8.55
N ILE A 12 14.70 -8.02 8.05
CA ILE A 12 13.92 -7.12 7.17
C ILE A 12 13.63 -5.80 7.89
N GLY A 13 13.26 -5.87 9.17
CA GLY A 13 12.93 -4.72 10.02
C GLY A 13 14.11 -3.79 10.25
N GLN A 14 15.29 -4.32 10.56
CA GLN A 14 16.52 -3.54 10.71
C GLN A 14 16.90 -2.82 9.42
N LYS A 15 16.82 -3.52 8.29
CA LYS A 15 17.05 -2.95 6.95
C LYS A 15 16.06 -1.84 6.60
N ALA A 16 14.79 -2.00 6.99
CA ALA A 16 13.75 -0.99 6.78
C ALA A 16 14.00 0.25 7.64
N ARG A 17 14.39 0.08 8.91
CA ARG A 17 14.74 1.19 9.81
C ARG A 17 15.92 2.00 9.28
N ALA A 18 16.96 1.33 8.80
CA ALA A 18 18.11 2.00 8.18
C ALA A 18 17.70 2.80 6.93
N ALA A 19 16.89 2.20 6.05
CA ALA A 19 16.38 2.89 4.86
C ALA A 19 15.47 4.08 5.21
N ALA A 20 14.59 3.94 6.21
CA ALA A 20 13.70 5.01 6.66
C ALA A 20 14.48 6.25 7.14
N ALA A 21 15.60 6.04 7.85
CA ALA A 21 16.46 7.13 8.29
C ALA A 21 17.08 7.90 7.11
N GLU A 22 17.48 7.18 6.04
CA GLU A 22 17.99 7.83 4.82
C GLU A 22 16.87 8.54 4.04
N LEU A 23 15.70 7.92 3.91
CA LEU A 23 14.54 8.47 3.19
C LEU A 23 13.99 9.75 3.84
N ALA A 24 14.07 9.88 5.16
CA ALA A 24 13.68 11.08 5.88
C ALA A 24 14.47 12.32 5.44
N CYS A 25 15.69 12.13 4.92
CA CYS A 25 16.58 13.18 4.41
C CYS A 25 16.64 13.22 2.87
N ALA A 26 15.95 12.31 2.17
CA ALA A 26 15.98 12.25 0.72
C ALA A 26 15.18 13.40 0.09
N SER A 27 15.74 14.03 -0.95
CA SER A 27 15.08 15.14 -1.63
C SER A 27 13.82 14.68 -2.39
N LEU A 28 12.91 15.62 -2.60
CA LEU A 28 11.70 15.42 -3.39
C LEU A 28 12.02 14.91 -4.80
N GLU A 29 13.05 15.48 -5.42
CA GLU A 29 13.46 15.18 -6.79
C GLU A 29 13.97 13.74 -6.91
N ARG A 30 14.76 13.27 -5.93
CA ARG A 30 15.22 11.87 -5.90
C ARG A 30 14.05 10.90 -5.73
N LYS A 31 13.13 11.19 -4.79
CA LYS A 31 11.92 10.37 -4.60
C LYS A 31 11.06 10.33 -5.86
N ALA A 32 10.84 11.49 -6.51
CA ALA A 32 10.06 11.57 -7.74
C ALA A 32 10.74 10.85 -8.91
N ALA A 33 12.05 11.03 -9.08
CA ALA A 33 12.83 10.35 -10.11
C ALA A 33 12.75 8.82 -9.97
N ALA A 34 12.82 8.29 -8.75
CA ALA A 34 12.67 6.87 -8.49
C ALA A 34 11.30 6.33 -8.93
N LEU A 35 10.22 7.08 -8.66
CA LEU A 35 8.85 6.69 -9.03
C LEU A 35 8.64 6.74 -10.55
N ILE A 36 9.16 7.76 -11.22
CA ILE A 36 9.09 7.88 -12.68
C ILE A 36 9.87 6.73 -13.34
N ALA A 37 11.08 6.46 -12.88
CA ALA A 37 11.90 5.36 -13.39
C ALA A 37 11.27 3.99 -13.13
N ALA A 38 10.63 3.77 -11.97
CA ALA A 38 9.86 2.56 -11.70
C ALA A 38 8.66 2.41 -12.66
N ALA A 39 7.95 3.51 -12.95
CA ALA A 39 6.84 3.50 -13.90
C ALA A 39 7.30 3.13 -15.31
N ASP A 40 8.44 3.66 -15.76
CA ASP A 40 9.03 3.31 -17.04
C ASP A 40 9.53 1.86 -17.08
N ALA A 41 10.10 1.37 -15.98
CA ALA A 41 10.53 -0.02 -15.84
C ALA A 41 9.33 -0.99 -15.95
N ILE A 42 8.22 -0.71 -15.26
CA ILE A 42 6.98 -1.50 -15.36
C ILE A 42 6.48 -1.55 -16.81
N TRP A 43 6.43 -0.41 -17.50
CA TRP A 43 5.94 -0.39 -18.89
C TRP A 43 6.84 -1.14 -19.86
N ARG A 44 8.16 -1.02 -19.68
CA ARG A 44 9.17 -1.72 -20.48
C ARG A 44 9.12 -3.24 -20.26
N ARG A 45 8.94 -3.68 -19.01
CA ARG A 45 8.90 -5.09 -18.58
C ARG A 45 7.48 -5.65 -18.49
N ARG A 46 6.49 -4.98 -19.09
CA ARG A 46 5.06 -5.35 -18.96
C ARG A 46 4.78 -6.80 -19.34
N GLN A 47 5.45 -7.34 -20.36
CA GLN A 47 5.25 -8.72 -20.78
C GLN A 47 5.68 -9.69 -19.68
N GLU A 48 6.83 -9.47 -19.04
CA GLU A 48 7.29 -10.28 -17.91
C GLU A 48 6.27 -10.28 -16.76
N ILE A 49 5.66 -9.12 -16.48
CA ILE A 49 4.63 -8.98 -15.43
C ILE A 49 3.34 -9.71 -15.82
N LEU A 50 2.92 -9.65 -17.08
CA LEU A 50 1.74 -10.35 -17.57
C LEU A 50 1.94 -11.87 -17.60
N ASP A 51 3.14 -12.33 -17.94
CA ASP A 51 3.52 -13.74 -17.91
C ASP A 51 3.50 -14.26 -16.46
N ALA A 52 4.08 -13.52 -15.52
CA ALA A 52 3.99 -13.81 -14.08
C ALA A 52 2.54 -13.82 -13.57
N ASN A 53 1.70 -12.91 -14.06
CA ASN A 53 0.28 -12.88 -13.70
C ASN A 53 -0.50 -14.08 -14.23
N THR A 54 -0.11 -14.61 -15.40
CA THR A 54 -0.69 -15.83 -15.94
C THR A 54 -0.39 -17.03 -15.05
N LEU A 55 0.85 -17.16 -14.56
CA LEU A 55 1.24 -18.21 -13.61
C LEU A 55 0.44 -18.13 -12.30
N ASP A 56 0.29 -16.92 -11.75
CA ASP A 56 -0.51 -16.68 -10.55
C ASP A 56 -1.99 -17.02 -10.77
N LEU A 57 -2.57 -16.62 -11.92
CA LEU A 57 -3.97 -16.92 -12.26
C LEU A 57 -4.21 -18.43 -12.42
N ASP A 58 -3.32 -19.15 -13.11
CA ASP A 58 -3.45 -20.59 -13.31
C ASP A 58 -3.35 -21.34 -11.97
N ALA A 59 -2.37 -20.98 -11.13
CA ALA A 59 -2.21 -21.56 -9.80
C ALA A 59 -3.41 -21.24 -8.88
N ALA A 60 -4.01 -20.06 -9.03
CA ALA A 60 -5.18 -19.67 -8.24
C ALA A 60 -6.47 -20.36 -8.71
N ASP A 61 -6.65 -20.52 -10.03
CA ASP A 61 -7.78 -21.24 -10.62
C ASP A 61 -7.76 -22.72 -10.18
N GLN A 62 -6.59 -23.36 -10.10
CA GLN A 62 -6.42 -24.71 -9.54
C GLN A 62 -6.80 -24.81 -8.05
N ARG A 63 -6.71 -23.71 -7.30
CA ARG A 63 -7.11 -23.63 -5.88
C ARG A 63 -8.58 -23.24 -5.69
N GLY A 64 -9.34 -23.03 -6.77
CA GLY A 64 -10.76 -22.72 -6.71
C GLY A 64 -11.08 -21.33 -6.19
N ILE A 65 -10.29 -20.30 -6.55
CA ILE A 65 -10.60 -18.92 -6.17
C ILE A 65 -11.94 -18.45 -6.77
N THR A 66 -12.62 -17.56 -6.05
CA THR A 66 -13.91 -17.01 -6.52
C THR A 66 -13.74 -16.06 -7.71
N PRO A 67 -14.73 -15.91 -8.61
CA PRO A 67 -14.63 -14.97 -9.73
C PRO A 67 -14.28 -13.52 -9.34
N PRO A 68 -14.80 -12.95 -8.23
CA PRO A 68 -14.37 -11.62 -7.78
C PRO A 68 -12.92 -11.55 -7.30
N MET A 69 -12.37 -12.63 -6.75
CA MET A 69 -10.94 -12.69 -6.38
C MET A 69 -10.07 -12.79 -7.62
N ARG A 70 -10.50 -13.59 -8.60
CA ARG A 70 -9.82 -13.73 -9.90
C ARG A 70 -9.77 -12.40 -10.64
N ASP A 71 -10.89 -11.68 -10.66
CA ASP A 71 -10.93 -10.33 -11.23
C ASP A 71 -9.96 -9.39 -10.51
N ARG A 72 -9.83 -9.45 -9.18
CA ARG A 72 -8.86 -8.59 -8.45
C ARG A 72 -7.40 -8.94 -8.73
N LEU A 73 -7.11 -10.22 -8.97
CA LEU A 73 -5.77 -10.73 -9.25
C LEU A 73 -5.32 -10.42 -10.68
N ARG A 74 -6.25 -10.47 -11.64
CA ARG A 74 -5.95 -10.34 -13.07
C ARG A 74 -5.33 -8.97 -13.40
N LEU A 75 -4.28 -9.00 -14.20
CA LEU A 75 -3.73 -7.86 -14.90
C LEU A 75 -3.95 -7.99 -16.41
N ASP A 76 -4.04 -6.85 -17.07
CA ASP A 76 -4.01 -6.68 -18.52
C ASP A 76 -3.26 -5.36 -18.80
N ASP A 77 -3.02 -5.06 -20.08
CA ASP A 77 -2.32 -3.83 -20.46
C ASP A 77 -2.97 -2.56 -19.92
N ALA A 78 -4.31 -2.51 -19.86
CA ALA A 78 -5.03 -1.35 -19.34
C ALA A 78 -4.82 -1.16 -17.84
N ARG A 79 -4.84 -2.26 -17.06
CA ARG A 79 -4.55 -2.23 -15.61
C ARG A 79 -3.10 -1.92 -15.32
N LEU A 80 -2.16 -2.47 -16.09
CA LEU A 80 -0.75 -2.11 -15.99
C LEU A 80 -0.53 -0.64 -16.32
N ARG A 81 -1.22 -0.12 -17.34
CA ARG A 81 -1.19 1.30 -17.66
C ARG A 81 -1.69 2.14 -16.50
N GLY A 82 -2.78 1.71 -15.85
CA GLY A 82 -3.29 2.35 -14.63
C GLY A 82 -2.25 2.40 -13.49
N ILE A 83 -1.45 1.34 -13.32
CA ILE A 83 -0.35 1.33 -12.33
C ILE A 83 0.73 2.35 -12.71
N VAL A 84 1.15 2.39 -13.97
CA VAL A 84 2.14 3.34 -14.47
C VAL A 84 1.67 4.78 -14.26
N ASP A 85 0.42 5.07 -14.62
CA ASP A 85 -0.15 6.41 -14.47
C ASP A 85 -0.31 6.78 -12.98
N SER A 86 -0.65 5.81 -12.11
CA SER A 86 -0.70 5.99 -10.65
C SER A 86 0.66 6.40 -10.08
N LEU A 87 1.75 5.71 -10.46
CA LEU A 87 3.10 6.03 -10.03
C LEU A 87 3.52 7.45 -10.42
N ARG A 88 3.24 7.85 -11.68
CA ARG A 88 3.52 9.19 -12.18
C ARG A 88 2.71 10.26 -11.45
N MET A 89 1.42 10.01 -11.25
CA MET A 89 0.55 10.90 -10.48
C MET A 89 1.06 11.08 -9.04
N ILE A 90 1.50 10.02 -8.36
CA ILE A 90 2.08 10.11 -7.01
C ILE A 90 3.40 10.89 -7.02
N ALA A 91 4.23 10.72 -8.05
CA ALA A 91 5.47 11.47 -8.20
C ALA A 91 5.21 12.99 -8.29
N GLU A 92 4.14 13.40 -8.99
CA GLU A 92 3.73 14.80 -9.17
C GLU A 92 3.11 15.45 -7.93
N GLN A 93 2.67 14.67 -6.93
CA GLN A 93 2.07 15.23 -5.73
C GLN A 93 3.05 16.16 -4.98
N LYS A 94 2.52 17.13 -4.24
CA LYS A 94 3.34 17.97 -3.34
C LYS A 94 4.01 17.09 -2.28
N ASP A 95 5.25 17.40 -1.92
CA ASP A 95 5.94 16.66 -0.85
C ASP A 95 5.18 16.84 0.47
N PRO A 96 4.74 15.74 1.11
CA PRO A 96 4.12 15.85 2.43
C PRO A 96 5.14 16.12 3.55
N VAL A 97 6.43 15.83 3.34
CA VAL A 97 7.52 15.92 4.33
C VAL A 97 8.07 17.35 4.39
N GLY A 98 8.40 17.83 5.59
CA GLY A 98 8.99 19.16 5.80
C GLY A 98 7.96 20.30 5.80
N ARG A 99 6.67 20.00 5.65
CA ARG A 99 5.62 21.03 5.68
C ARG A 99 5.44 21.60 7.08
N ILE A 100 5.41 22.91 7.20
CA ILE A 100 5.04 23.61 8.43
C ILE A 100 3.53 23.52 8.61
N LEU A 101 3.11 22.88 9.70
CA LEU A 101 1.71 22.65 10.09
C LEU A 101 1.17 23.73 11.04
N ALA A 102 2.07 24.38 11.78
CA ALA A 102 1.79 25.51 12.66
C ALA A 102 3.11 26.20 13.00
N GLU A 103 3.07 27.51 13.20
CA GLU A 103 4.24 28.35 13.48
C GLU A 103 3.80 29.52 14.35
N TRP A 104 4.55 29.81 15.42
CA TRP A 104 4.23 30.92 16.31
C TRP A 104 5.46 31.39 17.10
N ASP A 105 5.45 32.67 17.47
CA ASP A 105 6.44 33.26 18.36
C ASP A 105 5.92 33.33 19.80
N ARG A 106 6.84 33.18 20.75
CA ARG A 106 6.54 33.32 22.18
C ARG A 106 7.07 34.67 22.70
N PRO A 107 6.43 35.25 23.74
CA PRO A 107 6.88 36.53 24.32
C PRO A 107 8.33 36.55 24.84
N ASN A 108 8.94 35.38 25.05
CA ASN A 108 10.34 35.22 25.46
C ASN A 108 11.32 35.14 24.28
N GLY A 109 10.89 35.37 23.04
CA GLY A 109 11.74 35.35 21.84
C GLY A 109 11.95 33.98 21.21
N LEU A 110 11.27 32.93 21.71
CA LEU A 110 11.31 31.62 21.06
C LEU A 110 10.40 31.59 19.83
N HIS A 111 10.97 31.16 18.71
CA HIS A 111 10.26 30.81 17.50
C HIS A 111 9.98 29.31 17.47
N ILE A 112 8.72 28.89 17.33
CA ILE A 112 8.32 27.48 17.40
C ILE A 112 7.59 27.08 16.12
N GLN A 113 8.00 25.95 15.53
CA GLN A 113 7.37 25.34 14.37
C GLN A 113 6.96 23.90 14.66
N ARG A 114 5.78 23.51 14.16
CA ARG A 114 5.36 22.11 14.05
C ARG A 114 5.54 21.67 12.60
N VAL A 115 6.46 20.76 12.36
CA VAL A 115 6.84 20.31 11.01
C VAL A 115 6.40 18.85 10.79
N ALA A 116 5.87 18.55 9.60
CA ALA A 116 5.51 17.19 9.21
C ALA A 116 6.77 16.34 8.93
N THR A 117 6.89 15.20 9.59
CA THR A 117 7.94 14.20 9.36
C THR A 117 7.33 12.87 8.89
N PRO A 118 8.11 11.99 8.26
CA PRO A 118 7.67 10.62 7.99
C PRO A 118 7.33 9.89 9.31
N LEU A 119 6.54 8.83 9.20
CA LEU A 119 6.25 7.93 10.32
C LEU A 119 7.46 7.03 10.63
N GLY A 120 8.16 6.58 9.58
CA GLY A 120 9.30 5.67 9.66
C GLY A 120 9.11 4.48 8.72
N VAL A 121 8.67 3.35 9.27
CA VAL A 121 8.48 2.08 8.57
C VAL A 121 7.00 1.70 8.56
N VAL A 122 6.46 1.48 7.36
CA VAL A 122 5.07 1.06 7.14
C VAL A 122 5.04 -0.41 6.71
N GLY A 123 4.28 -1.23 7.43
CA GLY A 123 3.96 -2.59 7.00
C GLY A 123 2.67 -2.60 6.18
N VAL A 124 2.69 -3.09 4.95
CA VAL A 124 1.46 -3.17 4.13
C VAL A 124 1.17 -4.62 3.82
N ILE A 125 0.02 -5.09 4.32
CA ILE A 125 -0.41 -6.47 4.18
C ILE A 125 -1.66 -6.47 3.31
N TYR A 126 -1.60 -7.11 2.15
CA TYR A 126 -2.67 -7.09 1.17
C TYR A 126 -2.95 -8.46 0.57
N GLU A 127 -4.18 -8.63 0.08
CA GLU A 127 -4.64 -9.88 -0.58
C GLU A 127 -4.44 -9.78 -2.10
N SER A 128 -5.14 -10.62 -2.89
CA SER A 128 -5.00 -10.84 -4.34
C SER A 128 -5.20 -9.58 -5.21
N ARG A 129 -4.30 -8.60 -5.09
CA ARG A 129 -4.30 -7.27 -5.72
C ARG A 129 -2.85 -6.83 -5.99
N PRO A 130 -2.22 -7.34 -7.05
CA PRO A 130 -0.80 -7.07 -7.33
C PRO A 130 -0.50 -5.58 -7.57
N ASN A 131 -1.50 -4.77 -7.97
CA ASN A 131 -1.32 -3.31 -8.11
C ASN A 131 -0.93 -2.61 -6.79
N VAL A 132 -1.34 -3.18 -5.64
CA VAL A 132 -1.06 -2.60 -4.32
C VAL A 132 0.45 -2.56 -4.04
N THR A 133 1.24 -3.48 -4.62
CA THR A 133 2.71 -3.47 -4.54
C THR A 133 3.28 -2.14 -5.00
N ALA A 134 2.85 -1.65 -6.16
CA ALA A 134 3.30 -0.39 -6.73
C ALA A 134 2.70 0.81 -5.98
N ASP A 135 1.38 0.83 -5.77
CA ASP A 135 0.69 1.97 -5.15
C ASP A 135 1.18 2.23 -3.71
N ALA A 136 1.27 1.17 -2.90
CA ALA A 136 1.71 1.27 -1.52
C ALA A 136 3.20 1.61 -1.44
N GLY A 137 4.03 0.99 -2.28
CA GLY A 137 5.44 1.31 -2.41
C GLY A 137 5.66 2.79 -2.74
N ALA A 138 4.89 3.30 -3.69
CA ALA A 138 5.02 4.67 -4.15
C ALA A 138 4.57 5.72 -3.13
N LEU A 139 3.42 5.50 -2.49
CA LEU A 139 2.93 6.42 -1.45
C LEU A 139 3.88 6.46 -0.25
N CYS A 140 4.41 5.31 0.18
CA CYS A 140 5.38 5.25 1.26
C CYS A 140 6.67 5.98 0.88
N LEU A 141 7.22 5.69 -0.31
CA LEU A 141 8.43 6.36 -0.78
C LEU A 141 8.23 7.88 -0.87
N LYS A 142 7.14 8.34 -1.48
CA LYS A 142 6.80 9.77 -1.62
C LYS A 142 6.76 10.48 -0.26
N SER A 143 6.16 9.81 0.73
CA SER A 143 6.03 10.31 2.10
C SER A 143 7.25 10.09 2.99
N GLY A 144 8.38 9.64 2.41
CA GLY A 144 9.64 9.46 3.13
C GLY A 144 9.67 8.26 4.07
N ASN A 145 8.75 7.31 3.90
CA ASN A 145 8.68 6.09 4.71
C ASN A 145 9.31 4.91 3.97
N ALA A 146 10.01 4.05 4.71
CA ALA A 146 10.31 2.72 4.20
C ALA A 146 9.05 1.84 4.30
N VAL A 147 8.96 0.83 3.43
CA VAL A 147 7.81 -0.08 3.40
C VAL A 147 8.24 -1.54 3.37
N ILE A 148 7.48 -2.36 4.11
CA ILE A 148 7.58 -3.81 4.08
C ILE A 148 6.26 -4.34 3.54
N LEU A 149 6.31 -4.90 2.34
CA LEU A 149 5.16 -5.36 1.58
C LEU A 149 4.97 -6.87 1.77
N ARG A 150 3.77 -7.28 2.16
CA ARG A 150 3.35 -8.69 2.20
C ARG A 150 2.08 -8.84 1.38
N GLY A 151 2.23 -9.38 0.18
CA GLY A 151 1.12 -9.67 -0.74
C GLY A 151 0.38 -10.98 -0.44
N GLY A 152 -0.69 -11.24 -1.18
CA GLY A 152 -1.42 -12.51 -1.13
C GLY A 152 -0.56 -13.66 -1.68
N SER A 153 -0.79 -14.88 -1.19
CA SER A 153 -0.08 -16.06 -1.73
C SER A 153 -0.51 -16.39 -3.17
N GLU A 154 -1.59 -15.78 -3.65
CA GLU A 154 -2.11 -15.93 -5.01
C GLU A 154 -1.53 -14.90 -5.99
N SER A 155 -0.85 -13.85 -5.52
CA SER A 155 -0.29 -12.79 -6.37
C SER A 155 1.24 -12.69 -6.23
N PHE A 156 1.90 -13.79 -5.85
CA PHE A 156 3.28 -13.75 -5.40
C PHE A 156 4.23 -13.42 -6.56
N GLU A 157 4.10 -14.14 -7.68
CA GLU A 157 4.97 -13.97 -8.84
C GLU A 157 4.79 -12.57 -9.45
N THR A 158 3.52 -12.14 -9.59
CA THR A 158 3.19 -10.81 -10.13
C THR A 158 3.72 -9.69 -9.23
N SER A 159 3.59 -9.84 -7.90
CA SER A 159 4.03 -8.81 -6.95
C SER A 159 5.55 -8.72 -6.89
N GLU A 160 6.25 -9.85 -7.01
CA GLU A 160 7.71 -9.89 -7.10
C GLU A 160 8.21 -9.21 -8.39
N ALA A 161 7.56 -9.47 -9.53
CA ALA A 161 7.90 -8.82 -10.80
C ALA A 161 7.70 -7.29 -10.74
N ILE A 162 6.60 -6.82 -10.14
CA ILE A 162 6.36 -5.38 -9.90
C ILE A 162 7.39 -4.81 -8.93
N HIS A 163 7.67 -5.51 -7.82
CA HIS A 163 8.65 -5.09 -6.83
C HIS A 163 10.05 -4.93 -7.43
N SER A 164 10.47 -5.85 -8.30
CA SER A 164 11.73 -5.75 -9.05
C SER A 164 11.81 -4.45 -9.87
N CYS A 165 10.72 -4.04 -10.52
CA CYS A 165 10.66 -2.75 -11.24
C CYS A 165 10.75 -1.54 -10.29
N MET A 166 10.18 -1.65 -9.08
CA MET A 166 10.33 -0.59 -8.05
C MET A 166 11.79 -0.47 -7.60
N LEU A 167 12.51 -1.59 -7.47
CA LEU A 167 13.94 -1.59 -7.14
C LEU A 167 14.79 -0.93 -8.24
N ASP A 168 14.47 -1.15 -9.52
CA ASP A 168 15.12 -0.45 -10.63
C ASP A 168 14.98 1.07 -10.49
N GLY A 169 13.78 1.53 -10.11
CA GLY A 169 13.51 2.93 -9.81
C GLY A 169 14.37 3.48 -8.67
N LEU A 170 14.38 2.80 -7.52
CA LEU A 170 15.21 3.18 -6.37
C LEU A 170 16.70 3.25 -6.74
N LYS A 171 17.20 2.25 -7.47
CA LYS A 171 18.59 2.19 -7.93
C LYS A 171 18.95 3.39 -8.81
N SER A 172 18.08 3.75 -9.75
CA SER A 172 18.31 4.87 -10.67
C SER A 172 18.41 6.23 -9.95
N ALA A 173 17.72 6.39 -8.82
CA ALA A 173 17.73 7.60 -8.01
C ALA A 173 18.74 7.55 -6.84
N ASN A 174 19.59 6.52 -6.82
CA ASN A 174 20.55 6.23 -5.76
C ASN A 174 19.89 6.20 -4.37
N LEU A 175 18.72 5.56 -4.25
CA LEU A 175 18.01 5.36 -2.99
C LEU A 175 18.22 3.92 -2.49
N PRO A 176 18.11 3.68 -1.17
CA PRO A 176 18.35 2.37 -0.61
C PRO A 176 17.31 1.38 -1.15
N LEU A 177 17.76 0.24 -1.69
CA LEU A 177 16.85 -0.79 -2.23
C LEU A 177 15.93 -1.37 -1.14
N THR A 178 16.36 -1.31 0.11
CA THR A 178 15.58 -1.73 1.28
C THR A 178 14.51 -0.70 1.71
N ALA A 179 14.38 0.42 0.99
CA ALA A 179 13.26 1.36 1.13
C ALA A 179 11.91 0.70 0.80
N ILE A 180 11.91 -0.21 -0.18
CA ILE A 180 10.73 -0.97 -0.57
C ILE A 180 11.13 -2.44 -0.51
N GLN A 181 10.72 -3.15 0.54
CA GLN A 181 11.00 -4.57 0.70
C GLN A 181 9.74 -5.39 0.44
N TYR A 182 9.92 -6.57 -0.16
CA TYR A 182 8.86 -7.56 -0.32
C TYR A 182 9.23 -8.80 0.49
N VAL A 183 8.28 -9.32 1.25
CA VAL A 183 8.47 -10.49 2.11
C VAL A 183 8.67 -11.75 1.24
N PRO A 184 9.81 -12.45 1.34
CA PRO A 184 10.17 -13.53 0.41
C PRO A 184 9.55 -14.89 0.80
N THR A 185 8.33 -14.89 1.33
CA THR A 185 7.62 -16.12 1.70
C THR A 185 6.12 -15.97 1.55
N ARG A 186 5.45 -17.08 1.22
CA ARG A 186 3.99 -17.18 1.13
C ARG A 186 3.34 -17.54 2.48
N ASP A 187 4.16 -17.88 3.48
CA ASP A 187 3.67 -18.34 4.78
C ASP A 187 2.82 -17.26 5.47
N ARG A 188 1.80 -17.71 6.20
CA ARG A 188 0.91 -16.84 6.96
C ARG A 188 1.50 -16.46 8.31
N GLU A 189 2.40 -17.26 8.88
CA GLU A 189 3.08 -16.94 10.14
C GLU A 189 3.87 -15.64 10.05
N MET A 190 4.37 -15.31 8.85
CA MET A 190 5.04 -14.04 8.61
C MET A 190 4.12 -12.82 8.79
N VAL A 191 2.81 -12.95 8.56
CA VAL A 191 1.83 -11.90 8.87
C VAL A 191 1.78 -11.64 10.37
N THR A 192 1.75 -12.70 11.18
CA THR A 192 1.77 -12.60 12.64
C THR A 192 3.08 -11.96 13.12
N ALA A 193 4.23 -12.38 12.57
CA ALA A 193 5.52 -11.78 12.88
C ALA A 193 5.55 -10.27 12.59
N MET A 194 5.03 -9.84 11.44
CA MET A 194 4.90 -8.41 11.11
C MET A 194 3.99 -7.68 12.10
N LEU A 195 2.83 -8.26 12.43
CA LEU A 195 1.85 -7.65 13.35
C LEU A 195 2.38 -7.42 14.76
N GLN A 196 3.41 -8.19 15.16
CA GLN A 196 4.05 -8.13 16.47
C GLN A 196 5.38 -7.35 16.46
N ALA A 197 5.89 -6.96 15.30
CA ALA A 197 7.21 -6.31 15.13
C ALA A 197 7.24 -4.81 15.51
N THR A 198 6.79 -4.46 16.72
CA THR A 198 6.72 -3.08 17.24
C THR A 198 8.07 -2.35 17.29
N GLN A 199 9.17 -3.08 17.32
CA GLN A 199 10.52 -2.51 17.29
C GLN A 199 10.87 -1.95 15.90
N TYR A 200 10.28 -2.51 14.84
CA TYR A 200 10.70 -2.24 13.46
C TYR A 200 9.64 -1.56 12.60
N ILE A 201 8.35 -1.80 12.87
CA ILE A 201 7.23 -1.26 12.10
C ILE A 201 6.47 -0.25 12.96
N ASP A 202 6.28 0.97 12.46
CA ASP A 202 5.57 2.04 13.17
C ASP A 202 4.06 1.96 12.95
N VAL A 203 3.64 1.51 11.77
CA VAL A 203 2.22 1.34 11.46
C VAL A 203 2.00 0.24 10.41
N ILE A 204 0.88 -0.48 10.56
CA ILE A 204 0.41 -1.46 9.58
C ILE A 204 -0.83 -0.97 8.85
N VAL A 205 -0.84 -1.17 7.54
CA VAL A 205 -1.97 -0.88 6.65
C VAL A 205 -2.48 -2.19 6.05
N PRO A 206 -3.56 -2.78 6.60
CA PRO A 206 -4.19 -3.95 6.02
C PRO A 206 -5.09 -3.57 4.84
N ARG A 207 -4.97 -4.31 3.73
CA ARG A 207 -5.77 -4.15 2.52
C ARG A 207 -6.29 -5.51 2.06
N GLY A 208 -7.30 -6.00 2.77
CA GLY A 208 -7.90 -7.30 2.49
C GLY A 208 -9.37 -7.36 2.92
N GLY A 209 -9.95 -8.55 2.84
CA GLY A 209 -11.29 -8.83 3.29
C GLY A 209 -11.41 -8.90 4.81
N LYS A 210 -12.62 -9.26 5.26
CA LYS A 210 -12.96 -9.39 6.70
C LYS A 210 -12.01 -10.33 7.45
N GLY A 211 -11.53 -11.39 6.81
CA GLY A 211 -10.60 -12.35 7.40
C GLY A 211 -9.27 -11.72 7.82
N LEU A 212 -8.62 -10.99 6.91
CA LEU A 212 -7.38 -10.27 7.25
C LEU A 212 -7.63 -9.20 8.31
N VAL A 213 -8.71 -8.41 8.19
CA VAL A 213 -9.03 -7.36 9.18
C VAL A 213 -9.25 -7.97 10.57
N GLY A 214 -9.99 -9.07 10.67
CA GLY A 214 -10.22 -9.77 11.94
C GLY A 214 -8.94 -10.37 12.54
N LEU A 215 -8.03 -10.89 11.71
CA LEU A 215 -6.71 -11.34 12.15
C LEU A 215 -5.91 -10.17 12.74
N VAL A 216 -5.87 -9.04 12.03
CA VAL A 216 -5.15 -7.84 12.46
C VAL A 216 -5.72 -7.30 13.78
N GLN A 217 -7.05 -7.23 13.92
CA GLN A 217 -7.67 -6.80 15.17
C GLN A 217 -7.31 -7.66 16.38
N ARG A 218 -7.10 -8.96 16.17
CA ARG A 218 -6.82 -9.91 17.24
C ARG A 218 -5.33 -9.97 17.62
N GLU A 219 -4.45 -9.91 16.63
CA GLU A 219 -3.02 -10.19 16.81
C GLU A 219 -2.12 -8.94 16.80
N ALA A 220 -2.57 -7.81 16.25
CA ALA A 220 -1.73 -6.63 16.10
C ALA A 220 -1.28 -6.05 17.44
N ARG A 221 0.04 -5.84 17.54
CA ARG A 221 0.68 -5.01 18.58
C ARG A 221 1.18 -3.70 18.00
N VAL A 222 1.55 -3.70 16.72
CA VAL A 222 1.86 -2.49 15.95
C VAL A 222 0.59 -1.67 15.72
N PRO A 223 0.63 -0.32 15.79
CA PRO A 223 -0.50 0.53 15.41
C PRO A 223 -1.03 0.21 14.00
N VAL A 224 -2.34 0.30 13.79
CA VAL A 224 -2.98 -0.11 12.53
C VAL A 224 -3.88 0.99 11.97
N PHE A 225 -3.71 1.32 10.69
CA PHE A 225 -4.70 2.07 9.92
C PHE A 225 -5.71 1.10 9.28
N ALA A 226 -6.65 0.62 10.09
CA ALA A 226 -7.74 -0.23 9.62
C ALA A 226 -9.06 0.56 9.58
N HIS A 227 -9.87 0.30 8.57
CA HIS A 227 -11.28 0.64 8.59
C HIS A 227 -12.09 -0.60 9.02
N LEU A 228 -13.18 -0.37 9.74
CA LEU A 228 -14.16 -1.42 10.06
C LEU A 228 -14.98 -1.78 8.81
N GLU A 229 -16.04 -2.57 9.01
CA GLU A 229 -17.04 -2.81 7.98
C GLU A 229 -17.67 -1.47 7.55
N GLY A 230 -17.71 -1.23 6.25
CA GLY A 230 -18.35 -0.04 5.69
C GLY A 230 -19.85 -0.28 5.59
N ILE A 231 -20.59 0.14 6.62
CA ILE A 231 -22.05 0.10 6.64
C ILE A 231 -22.54 1.51 6.32
N CYS A 232 -22.87 1.75 5.05
CA CYS A 232 -23.23 3.07 4.56
C CYS A 232 -24.75 3.21 4.41
N HIS A 233 -25.38 4.08 5.20
CA HIS A 233 -26.80 4.38 5.06
C HIS A 233 -27.03 5.67 4.29
N ILE A 234 -28.18 5.76 3.60
CA ILE A 234 -28.66 7.00 3.01
C ILE A 234 -29.96 7.38 3.69
N TYR A 235 -29.99 8.56 4.30
CA TYR A 235 -31.19 9.15 4.86
C TYR A 235 -31.74 10.20 3.89
N ALA A 236 -32.96 9.98 3.41
CA ALA A 236 -33.72 11.00 2.68
C ALA A 236 -34.64 11.70 3.69
N ASP A 237 -34.34 12.97 3.95
CA ASP A 237 -35.14 13.80 4.86
C ASP A 237 -36.54 14.08 4.31
N ARG A 238 -37.47 14.50 5.19
CA ARG A 238 -38.85 14.87 4.82
C ARG A 238 -38.89 15.89 3.68
N ASP A 239 -37.98 16.86 3.69
CA ASP A 239 -37.93 17.94 2.71
C ASP A 239 -36.98 17.63 1.53
N ALA A 240 -36.52 16.39 1.39
CA ALA A 240 -35.62 16.01 0.32
C ALA A 240 -36.28 16.05 -1.05
N ASP A 241 -35.57 16.63 -2.02
CA ASP A 241 -35.89 16.48 -3.44
C ASP A 241 -35.80 15.00 -3.83
N LEU A 242 -36.95 14.42 -4.22
CA LEU A 242 -37.06 12.99 -4.51
C LEU A 242 -36.24 12.56 -5.73
N GLU A 243 -36.08 13.41 -6.75
CA GLU A 243 -35.27 13.11 -7.92
C GLU A 243 -33.78 13.10 -7.58
N LYS A 244 -33.33 14.06 -6.76
CA LYS A 244 -31.96 14.08 -6.24
C LYS A 244 -31.69 12.86 -5.36
N ALA A 245 -32.61 12.54 -4.45
CA ALA A 245 -32.50 11.38 -3.57
C ALA A 245 -32.37 10.09 -4.37
N ARG A 246 -33.23 9.88 -5.40
CA ARG A 246 -33.15 8.72 -6.29
C ARG A 246 -31.79 8.61 -6.96
N ARG A 247 -31.28 9.71 -7.53
CA ARG A 247 -29.95 9.72 -8.20
C ARG A 247 -28.82 9.34 -7.24
N VAL A 248 -28.86 9.86 -6.01
CA VAL A 248 -27.85 9.56 -4.97
C VAL A 248 -27.92 8.10 -4.56
N VAL A 249 -29.10 7.56 -4.26
CA VAL A 249 -29.27 6.15 -3.85
C VAL A 249 -28.80 5.20 -4.94
N LEU A 250 -29.23 5.43 -6.19
CA LEU A 250 -28.81 4.61 -7.32
C LEU A 250 -27.29 4.65 -7.49
N ASN A 251 -26.67 5.84 -7.53
CA ASN A 251 -25.22 5.94 -7.71
C ASN A 251 -24.45 5.26 -6.56
N ALA A 252 -24.88 5.49 -5.32
CA ALA A 252 -24.21 4.98 -4.14
C ALA A 252 -24.23 3.44 -4.05
N LYS A 253 -25.31 2.78 -4.51
CA LYS A 253 -25.37 1.31 -4.54
C LYS A 253 -24.78 0.72 -5.81
N THR A 254 -25.15 1.25 -6.99
CA THR A 254 -24.93 0.54 -8.26
C THR A 254 -23.63 0.87 -8.96
N ARG A 255 -22.90 1.94 -8.57
CA ARG A 255 -21.60 2.26 -9.21
C ARG A 255 -20.60 1.12 -9.07
N ARG A 256 -20.57 0.47 -7.91
CA ARG A 256 -19.71 -0.66 -7.57
C ARG A 256 -20.17 -1.29 -6.26
N THR A 257 -20.91 -2.39 -6.34
CA THR A 257 -21.48 -3.07 -5.16
C THR A 257 -20.44 -3.72 -4.25
N GLY A 258 -19.24 -4.01 -4.77
CA GLY A 258 -18.18 -4.73 -4.06
C GLY A 258 -17.18 -3.88 -3.26
N VAL A 259 -17.47 -2.60 -3.00
CA VAL A 259 -16.62 -1.71 -2.18
C VAL A 259 -17.29 -1.31 -0.87
N CYS A 260 -16.50 -1.08 0.17
CA CYS A 260 -17.01 -0.73 1.51
C CYS A 260 -17.77 0.59 1.58
N GLY A 261 -17.61 1.49 0.59
CA GLY A 261 -18.37 2.74 0.51
C GLY A 261 -19.68 2.63 -0.27
N SER A 262 -20.13 1.43 -0.61
CA SER A 262 -21.43 1.22 -1.26
C SER A 262 -22.55 1.36 -0.24
N ALA A 263 -23.66 1.98 -0.61
CA ALA A 263 -24.84 2.06 0.26
C ALA A 263 -25.36 0.66 0.60
N GLU A 264 -25.90 0.49 1.81
CA GLU A 264 -26.69 -0.66 2.23
C GLU A 264 -28.16 -0.42 1.87
N CYS A 265 -28.85 -1.47 1.43
CA CYS A 265 -30.24 -1.43 0.98
C CYS A 265 -31.00 -2.60 1.57
#